data_AF-A0A662PRM1-F1
#
_entry.id   AF-A0A662PRM1-F1
#
_cell.length_a   1.000
_cell.length_b   1.000
_cell.length_c   1.000
_cell.angle_alpha   90.00
_cell.angle_beta   90.00
_cell.angle_gamma   90.00
#
_symmetry.space_group_name_H-M   'P 1'
#
loop_
_entity.id
_entity.type
_entity.pdbx_description
1 polymer ?
#
loop_
_entity_poly.entity_id
_entity_poly.type
_entity_poly.pdbx_seq_one_letter_code
_entity_poly.pdbx_strand_id
1 'polypeptide(L)' 'INTCYDPELITVGGSIALFNQQLVMNPIIKNIKNYTINRVPEIRITPLGGDIVLYGAIALAASPPPQLKL' A
#
# COMPACT_ATOMS: atom_id res chain seq x y z
N ILE A 1 11.26 3.75 -2.13
CA ILE A 1 10.39 2.70 -1.57
C ILE A 1 10.73 1.34 -2.17
N ASN A 2 10.59 1.17 -3.49
CA ASN A 2 10.89 -0.10 -4.15
C ASN A 2 12.32 -0.61 -3.87
N THR A 3 13.36 0.19 -4.11
CA THR A 3 14.76 -0.24 -3.91
C THR A 3 15.13 -0.58 -2.46
N CYS A 4 14.51 0.06 -1.47
CA CYS A 4 14.87 -0.15 -0.06
C CYS A 4 14.28 -1.45 0.52
N TYR A 5 13.18 -1.94 -0.06
CA TYR A 5 12.38 -3.03 0.52
C TYR A 5 12.10 -4.18 -0.46
N ASP A 6 12.39 -4.02 -1.77
CA ASP A 6 12.10 -4.96 -2.86
C ASP A 6 10.73 -5.68 -2.74
N PRO A 7 9.62 -4.93 -2.59
CA PRO A 7 8.31 -5.53 -2.38
C PRO A 7 7.87 -6.34 -3.60
N GLU A 8 7.03 -7.35 -3.37
CA GLU A 8 6.29 -8.02 -4.44
C GLU A 8 5.00 -7.27 -4.80
N LEU A 9 4.39 -6.61 -3.82
CA LEU A 9 3.11 -5.92 -3.93
C LEU A 9 3.16 -4.57 -3.20
N ILE A 10 2.65 -3.54 -3.88
CA ILE A 10 2.34 -2.24 -3.30
C ILE A 10 0.83 -2.02 -3.41
N THR A 11 0.16 -1.78 -2.28
CA THR A 11 -1.24 -1.34 -2.28
C THR A 11 -1.34 0.13 -1.91
N VAL A 12 -2.18 0.88 -2.62
CA VAL A 12 -2.38 2.32 -2.43
C VAL A 12 -3.76 2.56 -1.81
N GLY A 13 -3.78 3.21 -0.66
CA GLY A 13 -5.00 3.62 0.04
C GLY A 13 -5.15 5.14 0.13
N GLY A 14 -6.06 5.59 1.01
CA GLY A 14 -6.37 7.01 1.21
C GLY A 14 -7.46 7.51 0.26
N SER A 15 -8.29 8.44 0.75
CA SER A 15 -9.52 8.87 0.07
C SER A 15 -9.28 9.38 -1.36
N ILE A 16 -8.21 10.15 -1.57
CA ILE A 16 -7.88 10.67 -2.91
C ILE A 16 -7.65 9.53 -3.89
N ALA A 17 -6.85 8.53 -3.52
CA ALA A 17 -6.58 7.37 -4.37
C ALA A 17 -7.83 6.51 -4.60
N LEU A 18 -8.62 6.28 -3.54
CA LEU A 18 -9.83 5.46 -3.61
C LEU A 18 -10.90 6.04 -4.53
N PHE A 19 -11.11 7.36 -4.49
CA PHE A 19 -12.15 8.05 -5.28
C PHE A 19 -11.66 8.61 -6.61
N ASN A 20 -10.34 8.55 -6.89
CA ASN A 20 -9.75 9.04 -8.14
C ASN A 20 -8.75 8.02 -8.72
N GLN A 21 -9.11 6.73 -8.69
CA GLN A 21 -8.19 5.62 -8.96
C GLN A 21 -7.41 5.78 -10.25
N GLN A 22 -8.06 6.08 -11.37
CA GLN A 22 -7.36 6.23 -12.66
C GLN A 22 -6.41 7.44 -12.66
N LEU A 23 -6.85 8.57 -12.10
CA LEU A 23 -6.04 9.80 -12.05
C LEU A 23 -4.78 9.62 -11.19
N VAL A 24 -4.84 8.75 -10.18
CA VAL A 24 -3.71 8.48 -9.27
C VAL A 24 -2.87 7.30 -9.77
N MET A 25 -3.48 6.19 -10.16
CA MET A 25 -2.77 4.96 -10.52
C MET A 25 -2.10 5.04 -11.89
N ASN A 26 -2.75 5.65 -12.89
CA ASN A 26 -2.18 5.76 -14.23
C ASN A 26 -0.81 6.47 -14.25
N PRO A 27 -0.63 7.65 -13.63
CA PRO A 27 0.69 8.28 -13.59
C PRO A 27 1.70 7.46 -12.78
N ILE A 28 1.30 6.77 -11.71
CA ILE A 28 2.21 5.88 -10.97
C ILE A 28 2.71 4.77 -11.89
N ILE A 29 1.81 4.02 -12.51
CA ILE A 29 2.16 2.87 -13.38
C ILE A 29 2.99 3.32 -14.58
N LYS A 30 2.66 4.47 -15.17
CA LYS A 30 3.39 5.03 -16.31
C LYS A 30 4.84 5.38 -15.96
N ASN A 31 5.08 5.89 -14.75
CA ASN A 31 6.38 6.46 -14.38
C ASN A 31 7.25 5.54 -13.50
N ILE A 32 6.68 4.55 -12.80
CA ILE A 32 7.40 3.71 -11.82
C ILE A 32 8.66 3.04 -12.40
N LYS A 33 8.62 2.66 -13.68
CA LYS A 33 9.73 2.04 -14.41
C LYS A 33 10.98 2.93 -14.46
N ASN A 34 10.80 4.25 -14.51
CA ASN A 34 11.92 5.20 -14.59
C ASN A 34 12.64 5.38 -13.24
N TYR A 35 12.01 4.94 -12.14
CA TYR A 35 12.48 5.14 -10.77
C TYR A 35 12.72 3.83 -10.02
N THR A 36 12.74 2.73 -10.75
CA THR A 36 12.86 1.37 -10.21
C THR A 36 14.11 0.73 -10.78
N ILE A 37 15.02 0.33 -9.89
CA ILE A 37 16.22 -0.44 -10.25
C ILE A 37 15.89 -1.95 -10.33
N ASN A 38 15.03 -2.42 -9.42
CA ASN A 38 14.63 -3.83 -9.33
C ASN A 38 13.49 -4.17 -10.32
N ARG A 39 12.85 -5.33 -10.14
CA ARG A 39 11.58 -5.61 -10.83
C ARG A 39 10.52 -4.61 -10.40
N VAL A 40 9.59 -4.29 -11.30
CA VAL A 40 8.40 -3.51 -10.94
C VAL A 40 7.43 -4.43 -10.18
N PRO A 41 7.03 -4.09 -8.94
CA PRO A 41 6.06 -4.88 -8.19
C PRO A 41 4.66 -4.76 -8.80
N GLU A 42 3.76 -5.64 -8.38
CA GLU A 42 2.33 -5.38 -8.57
C GLU A 42 1.95 -4.10 -7.80
N ILE A 43 1.24 -3.18 -8.45
CA ILE A 43 0.76 -1.95 -7.80
C ILE A 43 -0.75 -1.85 -8.04
N ARG A 44 -1.53 -1.81 -6.97
CA ARG A 44 -2.99 -1.72 -7.05
C ARG A 44 -3.59 -0.86 -5.95
N ILE A 45 -4.85 -0.47 -6.12
CA ILE A 45 -5.63 0.11 -5.02
C ILE A 45 -5.84 -0.96 -3.94
N THR A 46 -5.80 -0.55 -2.67
CA THR A 46 -6.06 -1.47 -1.57
C THR A 46 -7.48 -2.04 -1.65
N PRO A 47 -7.65 -3.37 -1.49
CA PRO A 47 -8.98 -3.97 -1.46
C PRO A 47 -9.74 -3.66 -0.16
N LEU A 48 -9.07 -3.09 0.85
CA LEU A 48 -9.64 -2.84 2.18
C LEU A 48 -10.44 -1.53 2.27
N GLY A 49 -10.48 -0.74 1.19
CA GLY A 49 -11.31 0.45 1.11
C GLY A 49 -10.98 1.53 2.16
N GLY A 50 -12.00 2.32 2.53
CA GLY A 50 -11.88 3.45 3.46
C GLY A 50 -11.64 3.04 4.92
N ASP A 51 -12.10 1.85 5.30
CA ASP A 51 -12.03 1.35 6.68
C ASP A 51 -10.69 0.65 6.99
N ILE A 52 -9.72 0.72 6.08
CA ILE A 52 -8.41 0.07 6.23
C ILE A 52 -7.71 0.40 7.56
N VAL A 53 -7.85 1.63 8.06
CA VAL A 53 -7.28 2.03 9.35
C VAL A 53 -7.98 1.32 10.51
N LEU A 54 -9.30 1.20 10.46
CA LEU A 54 -10.08 0.49 11.47
C LEU A 54 -9.71 -0.99 11.51
N TYR A 55 -9.60 -1.64 10.34
CA TYR A 55 -9.17 -3.04 10.27
C TYR A 55 -7.76 -3.24 10.85
N GLY A 56 -6.83 -2.33 10.56
CA GLY A 56 -5.48 -2.36 11.13
C GLY A 56 -5.48 -2.21 12.65
N ALA A 57 -6.29 -1.30 13.20
CA ALA A 57 -6.41 -1.08 14.63
C ALA A 57 -6.98 -2.31 15.36
N ILE A 58 -8.04 -2.92 14.81
CA ILE A 58 -8.64 -4.14 15.36
C ILE A 58 -7.63 -5.30 15.31
N ALA A 59 -6.94 -5.48 14.18
CA ALA A 59 -5.93 -6.54 14.04
C ALA A 59 -4.78 -6.37 15.05
N LEU A 60 -4.33 -5.13 15.26
CA LEU A 60 -3.29 -4.81 16.25
C LEU A 60 -3.75 -5.12 17.68
N ALA A 61 -4.98 -4.75 18.04
CA ALA A 61 -5.52 -5.03 19.37
C ALA A 61 -5.77 -6.53 19.59
N ALA A 62 -6.25 -7.24 18.57
CA ALA A 62 -6.54 -8.67 18.65
C ALA A 62 -5.28 -9.55 18.66
N SER A 63 -4.19 -9.10 18.05
CA SER A 63 -2.94 -9.86 17.93
C SER A 63 -1.72 -8.92 17.93
N PRO A 64 -1.40 -8.31 19.09
CA PRO A 64 -0.29 -7.37 19.17
C PRO A 64 1.05 -8.08 18.95
N PRO A 65 2.00 -7.43 18.24
CA PRO A 65 3.34 -7.96 18.09
C PRO A 65 4.03 -8.02 19.47
N PRO A 66 5.02 -8.92 19.65
CA PRO A 66 5.65 -9.16 20.95
C PRO A 66 6.17 -7.89 21.64
N GLN A 67 6.65 -6.92 20.87
CA GLN A 67 7.18 -5.65 21.35
C GLN A 67 6.12 -4.76 22.01
N LEU A 68 4.82 -5.03 21.75
CA LEU A 68 3.68 -4.28 22.27
C LEU A 68 2.85 -5.09 23.26
N LYS A 69 3.29 -6.30 23.64
CA LYS A 69 2.65 -7.08 24.71
C LYS A 69 3.10 -6.52 26.05
N LEU A 70 2.12 -6.14 26.89
CA LEU A 70 2.33 -5.75 28.29
C LEU A 70 2.83 -6.92 29.13
#